data_AF-A0AAU9XLZ7-F1
#
_entry.id   AF-A0AAU9XLZ7-F1
#
_cell.length_a   1.000
_cell.length_b   1.000
_cell.length_c   1.000
_cell.angle_alpha   90.00
_cell.angle_beta   90.00
_cell.angle_gamma   90.00
#
_symmetry.space_group_name_H-M   'P 1'
#
loop_
_entity.id
_entity.type
_entity.pdbx_description
1 polymer ?
#
loop_
_entity_poly.entity_id
_entity_poly.type
_entity_poly.pdbx_seq_one_letter_code
_entity_poly.pdbx_strand_id
1 'polypeptide(L)'
;MMGKMPKILKTKSSKQPQLKWKTRKENQIKSMRAELSILTDMAQKGETQKISKKKQRIKSKYKITTNQELQTVTGYLKMKIQAKAQRIRRHVKRSKQFSQNQMFANNKKKFVKNRCQLKNHLRKKQQKHVGVSS
;
A
#
# COMPACT_ATOMS: atom_id res chain seq x y z
N MET A 1 -43.40 -20.69 -19.47
CA MET A 1 -42.96 -19.29 -19.23
C MET A 1 -41.68 -19.29 -18.41
N MET A 2 -40.52 -19.00 -19.02
CA MET A 2 -39.23 -19.00 -18.31
C MET A 2 -39.06 -17.71 -17.51
N GLY A 3 -39.00 -17.85 -16.18
CA GLY A 3 -38.83 -16.75 -15.24
C GLY A 3 -37.50 -16.02 -15.48
N LYS A 4 -37.56 -14.70 -15.68
CA LYS A 4 -36.40 -13.84 -15.89
C LYS A 4 -35.51 -13.89 -14.63
N MET A 5 -34.25 -14.33 -14.77
CA MET A 5 -33.28 -14.29 -13.69
C MET A 5 -33.03 -12.84 -13.20
N PRO A 6 -32.90 -12.61 -11.89
CA PRO A 6 -32.58 -11.29 -11.36
C PRO A 6 -31.16 -10.87 -11.79
N LYS A 7 -31.09 -9.75 -12.51
CA LYS A 7 -29.83 -9.10 -12.91
C LYS A 7 -29.01 -8.80 -11.66
N ILE A 8 -27.83 -9.41 -11.54
CA ILE A 8 -26.85 -9.08 -10.50
C ILE A 8 -26.49 -7.61 -10.66
N LEU A 9 -27.01 -6.76 -9.76
CA LEU A 9 -26.61 -5.36 -9.66
C LEU A 9 -25.10 -5.35 -9.36
N LYS A 10 -24.29 -5.07 -10.38
CA LYS A 10 -22.88 -4.72 -10.21
C LYS A 10 -22.85 -3.44 -9.39
N THR A 11 -22.64 -3.56 -8.09
CA THR A 11 -22.37 -2.42 -7.23
C THR A 11 -21.11 -1.75 -7.77
N LYS A 12 -21.28 -0.60 -8.44
CA LYS A 12 -20.17 0.26 -8.81
C LYS A 12 -19.44 0.55 -7.50
N SER A 13 -18.26 -0.03 -7.29
CA SER A 13 -17.46 0.30 -6.12
C SER A 13 -17.16 1.79 -6.26
N SER A 14 -17.83 2.65 -5.48
CA SER A 14 -17.43 4.04 -5.40
C SER A 14 -15.99 4.00 -4.92
N LYS A 15 -15.03 4.27 -5.80
CA LYS A 15 -13.65 4.52 -5.38
C LYS A 15 -13.75 5.80 -4.57
N GLN A 16 -14.02 5.67 -3.27
CA GLN A 16 -13.97 6.75 -2.31
C GLN A 16 -12.68 7.50 -2.62
N PRO A 17 -12.75 8.78 -3.01
CA PRO A 17 -11.58 9.50 -3.48
C PRO A 17 -10.50 9.35 -2.43
N GLN A 18 -9.38 8.76 -2.82
CA GLN A 18 -8.30 8.49 -1.88
C GLN A 18 -7.87 9.81 -1.26
N LEU A 19 -7.92 9.89 0.08
CA LEU A 19 -7.61 11.10 0.83
C LEU A 19 -6.30 11.70 0.33
N LYS A 20 -6.31 12.98 -0.06
CA LYS A 20 -5.17 13.67 -0.71
C LYS A 20 -3.85 13.47 0.04
N TRP A 21 -3.89 13.48 1.38
CA TRP A 21 -2.70 13.27 2.22
C TRP A 21 -2.08 11.88 2.02
N LYS A 22 -2.90 10.83 1.84
CA LYS A 22 -2.46 9.44 1.65
C LYS A 22 -1.76 9.31 0.31
N THR A 23 -2.34 9.86 -0.75
CA THR A 23 -1.75 9.93 -2.09
C THR A 23 -0.40 10.65 -2.07
N ARG A 24 -0.29 11.79 -1.38
CA ARG A 24 0.99 12.51 -1.21
C ARG A 24 2.06 11.63 -0.57
N LYS A 25 1.74 10.89 0.50
CA LYS A 25 2.70 9.99 1.18
C LYS A 25 3.06 8.78 0.32
N GLU A 26 2.11 8.22 -0.43
CA GLU A 26 2.36 7.13 -1.38
C GLU A 26 3.26 7.58 -2.52
N ASN A 27 3.06 8.78 -3.07
CA ASN A 27 3.93 9.34 -4.10
C ASN A 27 5.35 9.57 -3.59
N GLN A 28 5.50 10.02 -2.34
CA GLN A 28 6.83 10.07 -1.70
C GLN A 28 7.49 8.69 -1.66
N ILE A 29 6.75 7.65 -1.23
CA ILE A 29 7.25 6.26 -1.20
C ILE A 29 7.63 5.78 -2.60
N LYS A 30 6.83 6.06 -3.63
CA LYS A 30 7.13 5.72 -5.02
C LYS A 30 8.42 6.38 -5.50
N SER A 31 8.59 7.67 -5.23
CA SER A 31 9.82 8.40 -5.57
C SER A 31 11.05 7.80 -4.86
N MET A 32 10.98 7.50 -3.57
CA MET A 32 12.09 6.85 -2.85
C MET A 32 12.40 5.44 -3.38
N ARG A 33 11.38 4.67 -3.80
CA ARG A 33 11.60 3.35 -4.43
C ARG A 33 12.30 3.46 -5.78
N ALA A 34 11.95 4.46 -6.59
CA ALA A 34 12.64 4.73 -7.84
C ALA A 34 14.12 5.07 -7.61
N GLU A 35 14.40 5.90 -6.61
CA GLU A 35 15.78 6.21 -6.21
C GLU A 35 16.54 4.98 -5.70
N LEU A 36 15.90 4.14 -4.88
CA LEU A 36 16.46 2.88 -4.40
C LEU A 36 16.79 1.91 -5.54
N SER A 37 15.93 1.82 -6.56
CA SER A 37 16.19 1.00 -7.76
C SER A 37 17.48 1.45 -8.45
N ILE A 38 17.66 2.76 -8.63
CA ILE A 38 18.86 3.31 -9.28
C ILE A 38 20.11 3.07 -8.42
N LEU A 39 20.02 3.20 -7.09
CA LEU A 39 21.12 2.88 -6.17
C LEU A 39 21.51 1.39 -6.24
N THR A 40 20.52 0.51 -6.35
CA THR A 40 20.76 -0.94 -6.48
C THR A 40 21.41 -1.26 -7.82
N ASP A 41 20.96 -0.64 -8.91
CA ASP A 41 21.58 -0.76 -10.23
C ASP A 41 23.03 -0.25 -10.24
N MET A 42 23.32 0.82 -9.50
CA MET A 42 24.68 1.35 -9.34
C MET A 42 25.59 0.36 -8.58
N ALA A 43 25.06 -0.27 -7.52
CA ALA A 43 25.82 -1.26 -6.75
C ALA A 43 26.14 -2.52 -7.55
N GLN A 44 25.25 -2.94 -8.46
CA GLN A 44 25.45 -4.17 -9.25
C GLN A 44 26.36 -4.01 -10.47
N LYS A 45 26.29 -2.86 -11.16
CA LYS A 45 26.91 -2.70 -12.49
C LYS A 45 28.30 -2.04 -12.47
N GLY A 46 28.79 -1.64 -11.29
CA GLY A 46 30.07 -0.94 -11.16
C GLY A 46 30.11 0.42 -11.87
N GLU A 47 31.25 1.10 -11.77
CA GLU A 47 31.47 2.45 -12.30
C GLU A 47 31.65 2.49 -13.83
N THR A 48 31.80 1.33 -14.46
CA THR A 48 32.12 1.14 -15.88
C THR A 48 30.97 1.45 -16.84
N GLN A 49 29.73 1.53 -16.37
CA GLN A 49 28.61 1.96 -17.22
C GLN A 49 28.47 3.48 -17.30
N LYS A 50 28.31 3.98 -18.54
CA LYS A 50 28.01 5.38 -18.87
C LYS A 50 27.05 5.99 -17.83
N ILE A 51 27.56 6.97 -17.07
CA ILE A 51 26.82 7.54 -15.97
C ILE A 51 25.65 8.34 -16.55
N SER A 52 24.42 7.88 -16.30
CA SER A 52 23.23 8.61 -16.73
C SER A 52 23.03 9.85 -15.86
N LYS A 53 22.43 10.91 -16.42
CA LYS A 53 22.04 12.13 -15.68
C LYS A 53 21.27 11.81 -14.38
N LYS A 54 20.47 10.73 -14.39
CA LYS A 54 19.71 10.26 -13.21
C LYS A 54 20.63 9.70 -12.11
N LYS A 55 21.65 8.90 -12.46
CA LYS A 55 22.64 8.38 -11.51
C LYS A 55 23.45 9.53 -10.88
N GLN A 56 23.94 10.46 -11.70
CA GLN A 56 24.65 11.67 -11.24
C GLN A 56 23.80 12.49 -10.25
N ARG A 57 22.55 12.80 -10.61
CA ARG A 57 21.65 13.55 -9.73
C ARG A 57 21.46 12.86 -8.36
N ILE A 58 21.38 11.53 -8.34
CA ILE A 58 21.23 10.77 -7.09
C ILE A 58 22.53 10.78 -6.29
N LYS A 59 23.70 10.59 -6.93
CA LYS A 59 25.01 10.72 -6.26
C LYS A 59 25.14 12.10 -5.61
N SER A 60 24.84 13.19 -6.32
CA SER A 60 24.89 14.55 -5.77
C SER A 60 23.87 14.79 -4.65
N LYS A 61 22.63 14.28 -4.81
CA LYS A 61 21.57 14.43 -3.80
C LYS A 61 21.94 13.80 -2.45
N TYR A 62 22.59 12.64 -2.49
CA TYR A 62 22.98 11.88 -1.30
C TYR A 62 24.45 12.04 -0.94
N LYS A 63 25.20 12.86 -1.67
CA LYS A 63 26.65 13.09 -1.50
C LYS A 63 27.43 11.78 -1.46
N ILE A 64 27.17 10.90 -2.43
CA ILE A 64 27.81 9.58 -2.52
C ILE A 64 29.09 9.70 -3.33
N THR A 65 30.22 9.46 -2.68
CA THR A 65 31.56 9.40 -3.26
C THR A 65 32.09 7.97 -3.23
N THR A 66 31.80 7.21 -2.17
CA THR A 66 32.34 5.85 -1.97
C THR A 66 31.27 4.76 -2.05
N ASN A 67 31.71 3.51 -2.26
CA ASN A 67 30.83 2.34 -2.22
C ASN A 67 30.24 2.09 -0.81
N GLN A 68 30.98 2.43 0.25
CA GLN A 68 30.49 2.35 1.64
C GLN A 68 29.29 3.28 1.86
N GLU A 69 29.39 4.52 1.37
CA GLU A 69 28.31 5.50 1.41
C GLU A 69 27.12 5.05 0.57
N LEU A 70 27.36 4.44 -0.60
CA LEU A 70 26.30 3.87 -1.43
C LEU A 70 25.47 2.82 -0.67
N GLN A 71 26.14 1.90 0.05
CA GLN A 71 25.46 0.89 0.87
C GLN A 71 24.71 1.53 2.03
N THR A 72 25.32 2.49 2.71
CA THR A 72 24.72 3.24 3.83
C THR A 72 23.43 3.95 3.40
N VAL A 73 23.48 4.67 2.28
CA VAL A 73 22.34 5.38 1.71
C VAL A 73 21.24 4.39 1.28
N THR A 74 21.63 3.26 0.69
CA THR A 74 20.68 2.18 0.32
C THR A 74 19.95 1.64 1.54
N GLY A 75 20.65 1.32 2.63
CA GLY A 75 20.07 0.88 3.90
C GLY A 75 19.13 1.93 4.49
N TYR A 76 19.57 3.19 4.53
CA TYR A 76 18.76 4.32 5.00
C TYR A 76 17.45 4.46 4.21
N LEU A 77 17.49 4.40 2.87
CA LEU A 77 16.28 4.50 2.04
C LEU A 77 15.30 3.35 2.32
N LYS A 78 15.79 2.11 2.46
CA LYS A 78 14.95 0.93 2.80
C LYS A 78 14.20 1.18 4.11
N MET A 79 14.91 1.58 5.17
CA MET A 79 14.31 1.88 6.47
C MET A 79 13.28 3.02 6.39
N LYS A 80 13.61 4.10 5.67
CA LYS A 80 12.73 5.27 5.51
C LYS A 80 11.44 4.93 4.76
N ILE A 81 11.54 4.11 3.71
CA ILE A 81 10.38 3.58 2.97
C ILE A 81 9.49 2.76 3.91
N GLN A 82 10.07 1.83 4.67
CA GLN A 82 9.34 0.98 5.61
C GLN A 82 8.64 1.80 6.69
N ALA A 83 9.34 2.77 7.29
CA ALA A 83 8.79 3.65 8.32
C ALA A 83 7.59 4.46 7.80
N LYS A 84 7.70 5.04 6.59
CA LYS A 84 6.59 5.78 5.98
C LYS A 84 5.40 4.89 5.62
N ALA A 85 5.65 3.70 5.06
CA ALA A 85 4.61 2.72 4.79
C ALA A 85 3.88 2.31 6.09
N GLN A 86 4.64 2.10 7.17
CA GLN A 86 4.08 1.76 8.47
C GLN A 86 3.23 2.89 9.06
N ARG A 87 3.64 4.16 8.91
CA ARG A 87 2.84 5.31 9.32
C ARG A 87 1.48 5.35 8.60
N ILE A 88 1.46 5.10 7.29
CA ILE A 88 0.19 5.03 6.53
C ILE A 88 -0.69 3.89 7.08
N ARG A 89 -0.13 2.69 7.28
CA ARG A 89 -0.87 1.54 7.85
C ARG A 89 -1.47 1.85 9.21
N ARG A 90 -0.67 2.45 10.11
CA ARG A 90 -1.12 2.86 11.46
C ARG A 90 -2.26 3.87 11.40
N HIS A 91 -2.15 4.88 10.55
CA HIS A 91 -3.20 5.88 10.40
C HIS A 91 -4.51 5.25 9.88
N VAL A 92 -4.44 4.43 8.84
CA VAL A 92 -5.63 3.74 8.30
C VAL A 92 -6.27 2.85 9.37
N LYS A 93 -5.47 2.09 10.13
CA LYS A 93 -5.96 1.28 11.25
C LYS A 93 -6.64 2.14 12.31
N ARG A 94 -6.02 3.25 12.73
CA ARG A 94 -6.56 4.15 13.75
C ARG A 94 -7.86 4.81 13.31
N SER A 95 -7.94 5.31 12.07
CA SER A 95 -9.18 5.90 11.53
C SER A 95 -10.32 4.88 11.50
N LYS A 96 -10.04 3.63 11.11
CA LYS A 96 -11.04 2.55 11.13
C LYS A 96 -11.50 2.24 12.55
N GLN A 97 -10.59 2.12 13.51
CA GLN A 97 -10.91 1.87 14.91
C GLN A 97 -11.78 3.00 15.48
N PHE A 98 -11.43 4.26 15.22
CA PHE A 98 -12.20 5.41 15.67
C PHE A 98 -13.63 5.36 15.15
N SER A 99 -13.82 5.13 13.84
CA SER A 99 -15.16 4.99 13.24
C SER A 99 -15.96 3.82 13.85
N GLN A 100 -15.30 2.70 14.12
CA GLN A 100 -15.93 1.54 14.78
C GLN A 100 -16.35 1.84 16.22
N ASN A 101 -15.51 2.54 16.99
CA ASN A 101 -15.81 2.93 18.36
C ASN A 101 -16.98 3.91 18.41
N GLN A 102 -17.02 4.90 17.51
CA GLN A 102 -18.13 5.83 17.38
C GLN A 102 -19.45 5.11 17.05
N MET A 103 -19.42 4.14 16.12
CA MET A 103 -20.61 3.31 15.84
C MET A 103 -21.03 2.45 17.04
N PHE A 104 -20.09 1.93 17.81
CA PHE A 104 -20.40 1.13 19.00
C PHE A 104 -21.04 1.98 20.10
N ALA A 105 -20.50 3.16 20.37
CA ALA A 105 -21.02 4.10 21.37
C ALA A 105 -22.43 4.60 20.99
N ASN A 106 -22.63 5.00 19.73
CA ASN A 106 -23.87 5.65 19.31
C ASN A 106 -24.96 4.66 18.86
N ASN A 107 -24.60 3.47 18.36
CA ASN A 107 -25.56 2.47 17.89
C ASN A 107 -25.01 1.04 17.96
N LYS A 108 -24.93 0.51 19.19
CA LYS A 108 -24.42 -0.82 19.50
C LYS A 108 -25.08 -1.95 18.70
N LYS A 109 -26.42 -1.91 18.52
CA LYS A 109 -27.17 -2.92 17.74
C LYS A 109 -26.71 -2.97 16.28
N LYS A 110 -26.59 -1.80 15.63
CA LYS A 110 -26.11 -1.69 14.25
C LYS A 110 -24.65 -2.14 14.11
N PHE A 111 -23.80 -1.84 15.08
CA PHE A 111 -22.41 -2.30 15.10
C PHE A 111 -22.31 -3.84 15.11
N VAL A 112 -23.05 -4.52 15.98
CA VAL A 112 -23.07 -5.99 16.06
C VAL A 112 -23.59 -6.60 14.76
N LYS A 113 -24.69 -6.08 14.21
CA LYS A 113 -25.27 -6.54 12.93
C LYS A 113 -24.24 -6.45 11.79
N ASN A 114 -23.52 -5.32 11.68
CA ASN A 114 -22.47 -5.14 10.67
C ASN A 114 -21.30 -6.12 10.85
N ARG A 115 -20.86 -6.41 12.08
CA ARG A 115 -19.81 -7.42 12.33
C ARG A 115 -20.24 -8.82 11.91
N CYS A 116 -21.47 -9.22 12.23
CA CYS A 116 -21.99 -10.54 11.87
C CYS A 116 -22.08 -10.71 10.34
N GLN A 117 -22.56 -9.70 9.63
CA GLN A 117 -22.60 -9.69 8.16
C GLN A 117 -21.20 -9.81 7.54
N LEU A 118 -20.21 -9.09 8.08
CA LEU A 118 -18.83 -9.17 7.60
C LEU A 118 -18.23 -10.58 7.79
N LYS A 119 -18.44 -11.20 8.97
CA LYS A 119 -18.00 -12.58 9.24
C LYS A 119 -18.60 -13.56 8.24
N ASN A 120 -19.91 -13.45 7.98
CA ASN A 120 -20.60 -14.31 7.03
C ASN A 120 -20.09 -14.14 5.59
N HIS A 121 -19.79 -12.91 5.17
CA HIS A 121 -19.22 -12.64 3.85
C HIS A 121 -17.80 -13.22 3.69
N LEU A 122 -16.95 -13.09 4.72
CA LEU A 122 -15.60 -13.66 4.72
C LEU A 122 -15.64 -15.19 4.66
N ARG A 123 -16.54 -15.83 5.42
CA ARG A 123 -16.75 -17.29 5.39
C ARG A 123 -17.17 -17.77 4.00
N LYS A 124 -18.11 -17.05 3.35
CA LYS A 124 -18.54 -17.34 1.97
C LYS A 124 -17.41 -17.17 0.95
N LYS A 125 -16.49 -16.21 1.14
CA LYS A 125 -15.32 -16.04 0.25
C LYS A 125 -14.31 -17.18 0.39
N GLN A 126 -14.07 -17.64 1.61
CA GLN A 126 -13.16 -18.77 1.84
C GLN A 126 -13.71 -20.06 1.22
N GLN A 127 -15.01 -20.32 1.34
CA GLN A 127 -15.64 -21.50 0.73
C GLN A 127 -15.57 -21.50 -0.81
N LYS A 128 -15.59 -20.33 -1.48
CA LYS A 128 -15.45 -20.23 -2.94
C LYS A 128 -14.05 -20.54 -3.47
N HIS A 129 -13.00 -20.39 -2.65
CA HIS A 129 -11.64 -20.70 -3.07
C HIS A 129 -11.26 -22.17 -2.91
N VAL A 130 -12.05 -22.95 -2.16
CA VAL A 130 -11.81 -24.39 -1.93
C VAL A 130 -12.49 -25.25 -3.01
N GLY A 131 -13.44 -24.70 -3.78
CA GLY A 131 -14.18 -25.42 -4.83
C GLY A 131 -13.62 -25.30 -6.25
N VAL A 132 -12.37 -24.86 -6.44
CA VAL A 132 -11.72 -24.72 -7.77
C VAL A 132 -10.40 -25.50 -7.78
N SER A 133 -10.43 -26.72 -7.26
CA SER A 133 -9.36 -27.71 -7.41
C SER A 133 -10.01 -29.07 -7.58
N SER A 134 -10.43 -29.37 -8.80
CA SER A 134 -10.69 -30.70 -9.35
C SER A 134 -10.40 -30.63 -10.83
#